data_AF-A0A7S9HBW9-F1
#
_entry.id   AF-A0A7S9HBW9-F1
#
_cell.length_a   1.000
_cell.length_b   1.000
_cell.length_c   1.000
_cell.angle_alpha   90.00
_cell.angle_beta   90.00
_cell.angle_gamma   90.00
#
_symmetry.space_group_name_H-M   'P 1'
#
loop_
_entity.id
_entity.type
_entity.pdbx_description
1 polymer ?
#
loop_
_entity_poly.entity_id
_entity_poly.type
_entity_poly.pdbx_seq_one_letter_code
_entity_poly.pdbx_strand_id
1 'polypeptide(L)'
;MEFKIVKPSMHYRQSYHNYLAELGNEERYPMPMDLDHRNFPGLLQTLNNYEQGVDLPHQRVPNTTLWMIHNNELIGVANIRHKLNRALTEAGGHIGIGIRPSYRKQGPEHI
;
A
#
# COMPACT_ATOMS: atom_id res chain seq x y z
N MET A 1 -20.31 8.84 -7.17
CA MET A 1 -19.03 8.14 -7.42
C MET A 1 -17.97 8.90 -6.65
N GLU A 2 -17.44 8.30 -5.58
CA GLU A 2 -16.51 8.99 -4.67
C GLU A 2 -15.23 8.17 -4.57
N PHE A 3 -14.12 8.82 -4.93
CA PHE A 3 -12.78 8.32 -4.68
C PHE A 3 -12.24 9.01 -3.43
N LYS A 4 -11.65 8.23 -2.52
CA LYS A 4 -11.02 8.77 -1.32
C LYS A 4 -9.67 8.11 -1.08
N ILE A 5 -8.71 8.90 -0.62
CA ILE A 5 -7.44 8.42 -0.12
C ILE A 5 -7.51 8.46 1.40
N VAL A 6 -7.32 7.30 2.03
CA VAL A 6 -7.51 7.13 3.47
C VAL A 6 -6.35 6.36 4.08
N LYS A 7 -6.23 6.44 5.41
CA LYS A 7 -5.40 5.53 6.17
C LYS A 7 -5.93 4.09 6.11
N PRO A 8 -5.03 3.08 6.14
CA PRO A 8 -5.40 1.70 6.40
C PRO A 8 -6.27 1.59 7.66
N SER A 9 -7.35 0.82 7.58
CA SER A 9 -8.24 0.59 8.71
C SER A 9 -8.97 -0.74 8.60
N MET A 10 -9.50 -1.21 9.72
CA MET A 10 -10.26 -2.48 9.81
C MET A 10 -11.43 -2.54 8.85
N HIS A 11 -12.03 -1.39 8.52
CA HIS A 11 -13.20 -1.28 7.66
C HIS A 11 -13.00 -1.91 6.27
N TYR A 12 -11.77 -1.88 5.74
CA TYR A 12 -11.47 -2.40 4.39
C TYR A 12 -10.81 -3.79 4.39
N ARG A 13 -10.81 -4.51 5.52
CA ARG A 13 -10.16 -5.83 5.63
C ARG A 13 -10.57 -6.79 4.52
N GLN A 14 -11.87 -6.93 4.28
CA GLN A 14 -12.36 -7.87 3.28
C GLN A 14 -11.90 -7.47 1.87
N SER A 15 -12.00 -6.18 1.53
CA SER A 15 -11.59 -5.69 0.21
C SER A 15 -10.07 -5.80 0.00
N TYR A 16 -9.26 -5.64 1.06
CA TYR A 16 -7.82 -5.92 1.01
C TYR A 16 -7.52 -7.38 0.67
N HIS A 17 -8.18 -8.34 1.32
CA HIS A 17 -8.00 -9.76 0.99
C HIS A 17 -8.49 -10.10 -0.42
N ASN A 18 -9.59 -9.49 -0.87
CA ASN A 18 -10.08 -9.66 -2.24
C ASN A 18 -9.06 -9.11 -3.25
N TYR A 19 -8.45 -7.96 -2.99
CA TYR A 19 -7.37 -7.43 -3.82
C TYR A 19 -6.19 -8.42 -3.87
N LEU A 20 -5.72 -8.93 -2.74
CA LEU A 20 -4.62 -9.91 -2.74
C LEU A 20 -4.97 -11.21 -3.48
N ALA A 21 -6.20 -11.70 -3.34
CA ALA A 21 -6.66 -12.88 -4.08
C ALA A 21 -6.67 -12.63 -5.59
N GLU A 22 -7.06 -11.43 -6.00
CA GLU A 22 -7.11 -11.03 -7.41
C GLU A 22 -5.72 -10.87 -8.04
N LEU A 23 -4.72 -10.43 -7.26
CA LEU A 23 -3.32 -10.41 -7.72
C LEU A 23 -2.80 -11.82 -8.02
N GLY A 24 -3.28 -12.85 -7.32
CA GLY A 24 -2.82 -14.22 -7.50
C GLY A 24 -1.31 -14.35 -7.30
N ASN A 25 -0.60 -14.70 -8.38
CA ASN A 25 0.86 -14.87 -8.40
C ASN A 25 1.62 -13.62 -8.88
N GLU A 26 0.94 -12.51 -9.15
CA GLU A 26 1.60 -11.26 -9.49
C GLU A 26 2.45 -10.74 -8.32
N GLU A 27 3.57 -10.11 -8.66
CA GLU A 27 4.39 -9.42 -7.67
C GLU A 27 3.60 -8.29 -7.02
N ARG A 28 3.72 -8.18 -5.70
CA ARG A 28 2.95 -7.20 -4.93
C ARG A 28 3.74 -5.91 -4.79
N TYR A 29 3.10 -4.83 -5.19
CA TYR A 29 3.60 -3.49 -4.97
C TYR A 29 2.52 -2.61 -4.34
N PRO A 30 2.90 -1.66 -3.47
CA PRO A 30 4.23 -1.47 -2.90
C PRO A 30 4.54 -2.50 -1.79
N MET A 31 5.80 -2.53 -1.32
CA MET A 31 6.29 -3.49 -0.31
C MET A 31 5.38 -3.74 0.92
N PRO A 32 4.66 -2.75 1.50
CA PRO A 32 3.72 -3.05 2.58
C PRO A 32 2.66 -4.12 2.25
N MET A 33 2.43 -4.41 0.96
CA MET A 33 1.55 -5.48 0.48
C MET A 33 2.11 -6.90 0.69
N ASP A 34 3.40 -7.03 0.97
CA ASP A 34 4.05 -8.32 1.29
C ASP A 34 4.03 -8.66 2.79
N LEU A 35 3.59 -7.72 3.63
CA LEU A 35 3.48 -7.96 5.07
C LEU A 35 2.43 -9.05 5.36
N ASP A 36 2.66 -9.78 6.46
CA ASP A 36 1.69 -10.76 6.94
C ASP A 36 0.38 -10.06 7.30
N HIS A 37 -0.70 -10.51 6.66
CA HIS A 37 -2.03 -9.94 6.78
C HIS A 37 -3.03 -10.92 7.40
N ARG A 38 -2.58 -12.12 7.84
CA ARG A 38 -3.45 -13.10 8.52
C ARG A 38 -3.99 -12.53 9.82
N ASN A 39 -3.13 -11.86 10.58
CA ASN A 39 -3.51 -11.00 11.71
C ASN A 39 -3.65 -9.55 11.23
N PHE A 40 -4.83 -9.19 10.71
CA PHE A 40 -5.06 -7.88 10.11
C PHE A 40 -4.88 -6.70 11.09
N PRO A 41 -5.33 -6.76 12.36
CA PRO A 41 -4.96 -5.74 13.35
C PRO A 41 -3.44 -5.59 13.53
N GLY A 42 -2.70 -6.70 13.52
CA GLY A 42 -1.23 -6.70 13.58
C GLY A 42 -0.58 -6.05 12.35
N LEU A 43 -1.15 -6.25 11.16
CA LEU A 43 -0.75 -5.52 9.96
C LEU A 43 -0.92 -4.01 10.15
N LEU A 44 -2.11 -3.57 10.57
CA LEU A 44 -2.39 -2.14 10.77
C LEU A 44 -1.44 -1.51 11.79
N GLN A 45 -1.14 -2.21 12.88
CA GLN A 45 -0.17 -1.77 13.87
C GLN A 45 1.23 -1.64 13.27
N THR A 46 1.66 -2.62 12.47
CA THR A 46 2.95 -2.57 11.77
C THR A 46 3.04 -1.37 10.84
N LEU A 47 1.99 -1.09 10.07
CA LEU A 47 1.94 0.08 9.17
C LEU A 47 2.05 1.40 9.94
N ASN A 48 1.39 1.49 11.10
CA ASN A 48 1.50 2.66 11.98
C ASN A 48 2.91 2.80 12.58
N ASN A 49 3.51 1.70 13.02
CA ASN A 49 4.89 1.71 13.53
C ASN A 49 5.87 2.18 12.46
N TYR A 50 5.74 1.67 11.22
CA TYR A 50 6.58 2.09 10.11
C TYR A 50 6.45 3.57 9.79
N GLU A 51 5.27 4.16 9.94
CA GLU A 51 5.09 5.60 9.77
C GLU A 51 5.81 6.42 10.85
N GLN A 52 5.80 5.94 12.10
CA GLN A 52 6.49 6.57 13.21
C GLN A 52 8.00 6.24 13.25
N GLY A 53 8.49 5.39 12.35
CA GLY A 53 9.86 4.92 12.34
C GLY A 53 10.21 3.92 13.43
N VAL A 54 9.20 3.27 14.02
CA VAL A 54 9.31 2.26 15.07
C VAL A 54 9.38 0.87 14.45
N ASP A 55 10.22 -0.01 15.01
CA ASP A 55 10.40 -1.41 14.58
C ASP A 55 10.63 -1.58 13.07
N LEU A 56 11.30 -0.61 12.45
CA LEU A 56 11.63 -0.67 11.04
C LEU A 56 12.68 -1.76 10.79
N PRO A 57 12.46 -2.67 9.82
CA PRO A 57 13.50 -3.58 9.38
C PRO A 57 14.75 -2.82 8.91
N HIS A 58 15.91 -3.48 8.98
CA HIS A 58 17.18 -2.90 8.57
C HIS A 58 17.09 -2.33 7.13
N GLN A 59 17.68 -1.15 6.92
CA GLN A 59 17.64 -0.40 5.64
C GLN A 59 16.25 0.04 5.16
N ARG A 60 15.22 -0.01 6.02
CA ARG A 60 13.94 0.67 5.77
C ARG A 60 13.99 2.11 6.27
N VAL A 61 13.09 2.93 5.75
CA VAL A 61 12.88 4.31 6.15
C VAL A 61 11.42 4.49 6.59
N PRO A 62 11.13 5.45 7.48
CA PRO A 62 9.76 5.77 7.85
C PRO A 62 8.92 6.09 6.62
N ASN A 63 7.70 5.57 6.59
CA ASN A 63 6.84 5.68 5.42
C ASN A 63 5.36 5.68 5.79
N THR A 64 4.57 6.42 5.03
CA THR A 64 3.12 6.48 5.18
C THR A 64 2.48 5.58 4.14
N THR A 65 1.71 4.58 4.58
CA THR A 65 0.86 3.77 3.69
C THR A 65 -0.53 4.39 3.60
N LEU A 66 -1.01 4.57 2.37
CA LEU A 66 -2.33 5.14 2.05
C LEU A 66 -3.08 4.20 1.11
N TRP A 67 -4.40 4.17 1.27
CA TRP A 67 -5.31 3.33 0.51
C TRP A 67 -6.26 4.19 -0.32
N MET A 68 -6.39 3.87 -1.60
CA MET A 68 -7.37 4.47 -2.49
C MET A 68 -8.63 3.61 -2.50
N ILE A 69 -9.75 4.22 -2.13
CA ILE A 69 -11.05 3.57 -2.03
C ILE A 69 -12.00 4.14 -3.07
N HIS A 70 -12.75 3.26 -3.73
CA HIS A 70 -13.85 3.61 -4.62
C HIS A 70 -15.07 2.77 -4.25
N ASN A 71 -16.19 3.41 -3.93
CA ASN A 71 -17.44 2.72 -3.52
C ASN A 71 -17.22 1.65 -2.43
N ASN A 72 -16.45 1.99 -1.40
CA ASN A 72 -16.08 1.11 -0.28
C ASN A 72 -15.11 -0.04 -0.62
N GLU A 73 -14.63 -0.14 -1.85
CA GLU A 73 -13.62 -1.11 -2.26
C GLU A 73 -12.23 -0.49 -2.26
N LEU A 74 -11.24 -1.23 -1.76
CA LEU A 74 -9.83 -0.91 -1.92
C LEU A 74 -9.42 -1.20 -3.37
N ILE A 75 -8.99 -0.16 -4.07
CA ILE A 75 -8.61 -0.24 -5.49
C ILE A 75 -7.14 0.10 -5.74
N GLY A 76 -6.45 0.67 -4.76
CA GLY A 76 -5.03 0.98 -4.88
C GLY A 76 -4.36 1.25 -3.55
N VAL A 77 -3.04 1.11 -3.53
CA VAL A 77 -2.19 1.34 -2.36
C VAL A 77 -1.02 2.20 -2.76
N ALA A 78 -0.72 3.21 -1.95
CA ALA A 78 0.47 4.04 -2.08
C ALA A 78 1.32 3.91 -0.81
N ASN A 79 2.63 3.85 -0.99
CA ASN A 79 3.62 3.93 0.08
C ASN A 79 4.53 5.12 -0.16
N ILE A 80 4.46 6.10 0.75
CA ILE A 80 5.15 7.39 0.65
C ILE A 80 6.28 7.41 1.66
N ARG A 81 7.51 7.51 1.18
CA ARG A 81 8.73 7.63 1.99
C ARG A 81 9.11 9.09 2.08
N HIS A 82 9.09 9.65 3.29
CA HIS A 82 9.40 11.08 3.51
C HIS A 82 10.89 11.39 3.40
N LYS A 83 11.74 10.36 3.51
CA LYS A 83 13.18 10.42 3.34
C LYS A 83 13.65 9.17 2.61
N LEU A 84 14.78 9.25 1.91
CA LEU A 84 15.44 8.11 1.28
C LEU A 84 16.76 7.82 1.99
N ASN A 85 17.14 6.55 1.99
CA ASN A 85 18.52 6.14 2.23
C ASN A 85 19.21 5.91 0.88
N ARG A 86 20.53 5.61 0.91
CA ARG A 86 21.32 5.46 -0.32
C ARG A 86 20.70 4.49 -1.33
N ALA A 87 20.29 3.30 -0.88
CA ALA A 87 19.70 2.28 -1.75
C ALA A 87 18.38 2.76 -2.39
N LEU A 88 17.54 3.46 -1.63
CA LEU A 88 16.27 3.98 -2.14
C LEU A 88 16.46 5.16 -3.11
N THR A 89 17.54 5.93 -2.98
CA THR A 89 17.89 6.98 -3.96
C THR A 89 18.27 6.40 -5.32
N GLU A 90 18.90 5.23 -5.35
CA GLU A 90 19.38 4.61 -6.58
C GLU A 90 18.26 3.86 -7.33
N ALA A 91 17.35 3.16 -6.63
CA ALA A 91 16.37 2.28 -7.29
C ALA A 91 14.97 2.23 -6.67
N GLY A 92 14.69 2.94 -5.57
CA GLY A 92 13.43 2.78 -4.80
C GLY A 92 12.46 3.97 -4.84
N GLY A 93 13.00 5.19 -4.89
CA GLY A 93 12.24 6.43 -4.92
C GLY A 93 11.38 6.70 -3.68
N HIS A 94 10.67 7.83 -3.72
CA HIS A 94 9.80 8.29 -2.64
C HIS A 94 8.42 7.62 -2.64
N ILE A 95 7.92 7.20 -3.80
CA ILE A 95 6.52 6.79 -3.94
C ILE A 95 6.48 5.42 -4.63
N GLY A 96 5.90 4.44 -3.95
CA GLY A 96 5.51 3.16 -4.54
C GLY A 96 3.99 3.07 -4.65
N ILE A 97 3.47 2.63 -5.79
CA ILE A 97 2.02 2.53 -6.06
C ILE A 97 1.71 1.13 -6.58
N GLY A 98 0.58 0.58 -6.14
CA GLY A 98 -0.05 -0.59 -6.74
C GLY A 98 -1.53 -0.34 -6.97
N ILE A 99 -2.04 -0.78 -8.12
CA ILE A 99 -3.45 -0.71 -8.49
C ILE A 99 -4.01 -2.12 -8.63
N ARG A 100 -5.21 -2.33 -8.09
CA ARG A 100 -5.95 -3.58 -8.15
C ARG A 100 -6.21 -3.98 -9.60
N PRO A 101 -5.94 -5.24 -10.02
CA PRO A 101 -5.97 -5.65 -11.43
C PRO A 101 -7.22 -5.19 -12.19
N SER A 102 -8.40 -5.40 -11.62
CA SER A 102 -9.71 -5.03 -12.15
C SER A 102 -9.91 -3.54 -12.37
N TYR A 103 -9.10 -2.69 -11.73
CA TYR A 103 -9.13 -1.22 -11.84
C TYR A 103 -7.94 -0.65 -12.63
N ARG A 104 -7.05 -1.51 -13.15
CA ARG A 104 -5.95 -1.07 -14.04
C ARG A 104 -6.51 -0.67 -15.40
N LYS A 105 -5.79 0.24 -16.08
CA LYS A 105 -6.17 0.75 -17.40
C LYS A 105 -7.57 1.38 -17.45
N GLN A 106 -8.11 1.78 -16.30
CA GLN A 106 -9.35 2.57 -16.16
C GLN A 106 -9.06 4.06 -15.91
N GLY A 107 -7.80 4.48 -16.01
CA GLY A 107 -7.48 5.89 -16.08
C GLY A 107 -7.93 6.46 -17.44
N PRO A 108 -8.21 7.77 -17.54
CA PRO A 108 -8.32 8.39 -18.84
C PRO A 108 -7.02 8.12 -19.58
N GLU A 109 -7.11 7.43 -20.70
CA GLU A 109 -6.03 7.40 -21.68
C GLU A 109 -5.74 8.87 -22.01
N HIS A 110 -4.46 9.27 -22.03
CA HIS A 110 -3.94 10.62 -22.32
C HIS A 110 -3.76 11.59 -21.12
N ILE A 111 -2.63 11.46 -20.42
CA ILE A 111 -1.82 12.63 -20.03
C ILE A 111 -0.45 12.46 -20.67
#